data_AF-A0A961ZGD8-F1
#
_entry.id   AF-A0A961ZGD8-F1
#
_cell.length_a   1.000
_cell.length_b   1.000
_cell.length_c   1.000
_cell.angle_alpha   90.00
_cell.angle_beta   90.00
_cell.angle_gamma   90.00
#
_symmetry.space_group_name_H-M   'P 1'
#
loop_
_entity.id
_entity.type
_entity.pdbx_description
1 polymer ?
#
loop_
_entity_poly.entity_id
_entity_poly.type
_entity_poly.pdbx_seq_one_letter_code
_entity_poly.pdbx_strand_id
1 'polypeptide(L)'
;MLAFMAAATVIATSVPAVSLAASPTLPDIRLHRANQVPSCATPERLMSYLELRNRDLDPRFRDIAKWYRHYGERLQVRWDYAFFQMALETNFLSYRRPDGSRGDVDPRQNNFAGIGATGGGVPGDSFPDVGVGVLAQLQHLVAYSGQYVERPVAPRTAQKQADIISVSQRMSRRVRFSDLARRWAADPRYARSIAAIADSFGKAFCNDRAASATGTGVATATTGTASKRSVTRTIWRRGEASESAAISPPPPPRPAARNAAPEDMPPPRDAPIVSADSGSTATVAKPANDAVADAAPDATPDFSASGLMRGLAAIAARIVSVDEVVAPLPRIAYRSDEASPAR
;
A
#
# COMPACT_ATOMS: atom_id res chain seq x y z
N MET A 1 -20.09 64.89 54.93
CA MET A 1 -19.28 63.97 54.11
C MET A 1 -20.24 63.07 53.36
N LEU A 2 -20.46 63.30 52.05
CA LEU A 2 -21.25 62.40 51.19
C LEU A 2 -20.38 61.20 50.81
N ALA A 3 -20.89 59.99 51.07
CA ALA A 3 -20.26 58.74 50.64
C ALA A 3 -20.77 58.35 49.24
N PHE A 4 -19.87 58.32 48.25
CA PHE A 4 -20.15 57.79 46.92
C PHE A 4 -20.06 56.25 46.96
N MET A 5 -21.19 55.58 46.77
CA MET A 5 -21.25 54.15 46.43
C MET A 5 -20.89 53.98 44.96
N ALA A 6 -19.69 53.45 44.66
CA ALA A 6 -19.31 53.06 43.31
C ALA A 6 -19.86 51.66 43.00
N ALA A 7 -20.89 51.59 42.15
CA ALA A 7 -21.41 50.33 41.62
C ALA A 7 -20.44 49.80 40.55
N ALA A 8 -19.71 48.73 40.85
CA ALA A 8 -18.85 48.04 39.91
C ALA A 8 -19.71 47.24 38.91
N THR A 9 -19.85 47.73 37.69
CA THR A 9 -20.50 47.01 36.59
C THR A 9 -19.56 45.92 36.06
N VAL A 10 -19.85 44.67 36.37
CA VAL A 10 -19.14 43.51 35.81
C VAL A 10 -19.65 43.28 34.38
N ILE A 11 -18.88 43.72 33.38
CA ILE A 11 -19.14 43.40 31.97
C ILE A 11 -18.70 41.96 31.73
N ALA A 12 -19.66 41.03 31.71
CA ALA A 12 -19.44 39.65 31.31
C ALA A 12 -19.14 39.61 29.80
N THR A 13 -17.87 39.46 29.43
CA THR A 13 -17.48 39.22 28.04
C THR A 13 -17.72 37.74 27.71
N SER A 14 -18.73 37.46 26.91
CA SER A 14 -18.98 36.13 26.38
C SER A 14 -17.90 35.81 25.33
N VAL A 15 -16.98 34.90 25.68
CA VAL A 15 -16.04 34.34 24.70
C VAL A 15 -16.86 33.43 23.77
N PRO A 16 -16.92 33.69 22.45
CA PRO A 16 -17.66 32.82 21.55
C PRO A 16 -17.02 31.44 21.54
N ALA A 17 -17.85 30.40 21.74
CA ALA A 17 -17.41 29.02 21.65
C ALA A 17 -16.88 28.75 20.23
N VAL A 18 -15.58 28.51 20.12
CA VAL A 18 -14.95 28.10 18.85
C VAL A 18 -15.50 26.71 18.52
N SER A 19 -16.42 26.63 17.57
CA SER A 19 -16.86 25.36 17.00
C SER A 19 -15.67 24.65 16.36
N LEU A 20 -15.24 23.53 16.94
CA LEU A 20 -14.28 22.63 16.30
C LEU A 20 -14.95 22.03 15.06
N ALA A 21 -14.60 22.55 13.88
CA ALA A 21 -15.06 21.99 12.63
C ALA A 21 -14.76 20.48 12.56
N ALA A 22 -15.79 19.69 12.25
CA ALA A 22 -15.68 18.25 12.05
C ALA A 22 -14.58 17.93 11.02
N SER A 23 -13.90 16.80 11.17
CA SER A 23 -12.93 16.34 10.18
C SER A 23 -13.63 16.12 8.83
N PRO A 24 -13.01 16.51 7.69
CA PRO A 24 -13.63 16.38 6.39
C PRO A 24 -13.87 14.90 6.09
N THR A 25 -15.04 14.65 5.51
CA THR A 25 -15.35 13.34 4.97
C THR A 25 -14.70 13.23 3.59
N LEU A 26 -13.68 12.39 3.49
CA LEU A 26 -13.02 12.09 2.23
C LEU A 26 -13.69 10.88 1.55
N PRO A 27 -13.45 10.68 0.25
CA PRO A 27 -14.03 9.56 -0.48
C PRO A 27 -13.59 8.20 0.05
N ASP A 28 -14.36 7.17 -0.30
CA ASP A 28 -14.02 5.78 -0.02
C ASP A 28 -12.69 5.41 -0.73
N ILE A 29 -11.86 4.57 -0.12
CA ILE A 29 -10.57 4.14 -0.69
C ILE A 29 -10.80 3.37 -2.00
N ARG A 30 -11.89 2.61 -2.09
CA ARG A 30 -12.20 1.71 -3.22
C ARG A 30 -13.16 2.36 -4.19
N LEU A 31 -12.89 2.19 -5.49
CA LEU A 31 -13.81 2.62 -6.54
C LEU A 31 -15.12 1.86 -6.47
N HIS A 32 -16.21 2.56 -6.80
CA HIS A 32 -17.51 1.97 -7.10
C HIS A 32 -18.31 2.98 -7.94
N ARG A 33 -19.52 2.59 -8.39
CA ARG A 33 -20.33 3.40 -9.32
C ARG A 33 -20.48 4.88 -8.92
N ALA A 34 -20.66 5.15 -7.63
CA ALA A 34 -20.83 6.51 -7.08
C ALA A 34 -19.52 7.16 -6.57
N ASN A 35 -18.39 6.44 -6.63
CA ASN A 35 -17.09 6.87 -6.13
C ASN A 35 -16.03 6.64 -7.20
N GLN A 36 -16.10 7.44 -8.26
CA GLN A 36 -15.14 7.39 -9.36
C GLN A 36 -14.10 8.50 -9.21
N VAL A 37 -12.96 8.33 -9.90
CA VAL A 37 -12.03 9.45 -10.08
C VAL A 37 -12.67 10.48 -11.01
N PRO A 38 -12.73 11.77 -10.63
CA PRO A 38 -13.30 12.81 -11.48
C PRO A 38 -12.55 12.91 -12.82
N SER A 39 -13.28 13.19 -13.91
CA SER A 39 -12.69 13.31 -15.26
C SER A 39 -11.62 14.41 -15.35
N CYS A 40 -11.70 15.44 -14.50
CA CYS A 40 -10.71 16.52 -14.42
C CYS A 40 -9.38 16.08 -13.79
N ALA A 41 -9.33 14.98 -13.05
CA ALA A 41 -8.12 14.50 -12.38
C ALA A 41 -7.28 13.63 -13.32
N THR A 42 -6.89 14.16 -14.49
CA THR A 42 -6.05 13.44 -15.45
C THR A 42 -4.60 13.35 -14.96
N PRO A 43 -3.81 12.34 -15.39
CA PRO A 43 -2.38 12.28 -15.06
C PRO A 43 -1.62 13.56 -15.38
N GLU A 44 -1.93 14.20 -16.51
CA GLU A 44 -1.29 15.44 -16.97
C GLU A 44 -1.56 16.59 -16.00
N ARG A 45 -2.82 16.77 -15.59
CA ARG A 45 -3.20 17.82 -14.62
C ARG A 45 -2.59 17.57 -13.24
N LEU A 46 -2.51 16.31 -12.81
CA LEU A 46 -1.87 15.95 -11.54
C LEU A 46 -0.36 16.20 -11.58
N MET A 47 0.31 15.91 -12.71
CA MET A 47 1.72 16.25 -12.90
C MET A 47 1.93 17.77 -12.93
N SER A 48 1.11 18.53 -13.64
CA SER A 48 1.17 20.00 -13.61
C SER A 48 1.03 20.54 -12.17
N TYR A 49 0.10 20.00 -11.39
CA TYR A 49 -0.05 20.38 -9.99
C TYR A 49 1.18 20.05 -9.14
N LEU A 50 1.80 18.89 -9.35
CA LEU A 50 3.03 18.48 -8.66
C LEU A 50 4.21 19.40 -8.99
N GLU A 51 4.42 19.72 -10.27
CA GLU A 51 5.48 20.60 -10.75
C GLU A 51 5.28 22.05 -10.29
N LEU A 52 4.03 22.52 -10.12
CA LEU A 52 3.76 23.82 -9.52
C LEU A 52 4.31 23.94 -8.09
N ARG A 53 4.38 22.80 -7.37
CA ARG A 53 4.72 22.71 -5.96
C ARG A 53 6.15 22.24 -5.71
N ASN A 54 6.75 21.55 -6.67
CA ASN A 54 8.13 21.12 -6.66
C ASN A 54 8.77 21.46 -8.02
N ARG A 55 9.48 22.59 -8.07
CA ARG A 55 10.11 23.10 -9.31
C ARG A 55 11.38 22.34 -9.69
N ASP A 56 11.99 21.67 -8.72
CA ASP A 56 13.19 20.84 -8.90
C ASP A 56 12.80 19.36 -8.90
N LEU A 57 11.71 19.02 -9.59
CA LEU A 57 11.20 17.66 -9.65
C LEU A 57 12.21 16.76 -10.36
N ASP A 58 12.60 15.68 -9.70
CA ASP A 58 13.49 14.66 -10.27
C ASP A 58 12.85 14.03 -11.52
N PRO A 59 13.54 14.03 -12.69
CA PRO A 59 12.99 13.51 -13.95
C PRO A 59 12.48 12.07 -13.89
N ARG A 60 12.95 11.24 -12.94
CA ARG A 60 12.42 9.88 -12.77
C ARG A 60 10.94 9.84 -12.39
N PHE A 61 10.41 10.92 -11.83
CA PHE A 61 9.02 11.02 -11.40
C PHE A 61 8.06 11.54 -12.46
N ARG A 62 8.55 11.88 -13.67
CA ARG A 62 7.75 12.48 -14.75
C ARG A 62 6.44 11.72 -15.09
N ASP A 63 6.44 10.40 -14.90
CA ASP A 63 5.31 9.53 -15.23
C ASP A 63 4.57 9.01 -13.97
N ILE A 64 4.86 9.53 -12.78
CA ILE A 64 4.32 8.97 -11.52
C ILE A 64 2.79 8.99 -11.48
N ALA A 65 2.13 10.05 -11.98
CA ALA A 65 0.67 10.10 -12.04
C ALA A 65 0.07 9.04 -12.98
N LYS A 66 0.76 8.68 -14.06
CA LYS A 66 0.35 7.58 -14.96
C LYS A 66 0.42 6.24 -14.25
N TRP A 67 1.44 6.01 -13.43
CA TRP A 67 1.53 4.82 -12.59
C TRP A 67 0.37 4.73 -11.58
N TYR A 68 0.00 5.84 -10.94
CA TYR A 68 -1.16 5.87 -10.03
C TYR A 68 -2.45 5.49 -10.75
N ARG A 69 -2.71 6.07 -11.92
CA ARG A 69 -3.87 5.70 -12.74
C ARG A 69 -3.84 4.22 -13.14
N HIS A 70 -2.72 3.77 -13.71
CA HIS A 70 -2.58 2.42 -14.26
C HIS A 70 -2.80 1.32 -13.21
N TYR A 71 -2.17 1.43 -12.05
CA TYR A 71 -2.38 0.48 -10.95
C TYR A 71 -3.70 0.72 -10.22
N GLY A 72 -4.09 1.98 -10.07
CA GLY A 72 -5.31 2.39 -9.36
C GLY A 72 -6.58 1.87 -10.01
N GLU A 73 -6.69 1.96 -11.34
CA GLU A 73 -7.82 1.42 -12.10
C GLU A 73 -7.90 -0.11 -11.95
N ARG A 74 -6.79 -0.83 -12.12
CA ARG A 74 -6.75 -2.30 -11.98
C ARG A 74 -7.04 -2.78 -10.58
N LEU A 75 -6.47 -2.10 -9.58
CA LEU A 75 -6.71 -2.42 -8.20
C LEU A 75 -8.05 -1.88 -7.71
N GLN A 76 -8.79 -1.06 -8.46
CA GLN A 76 -10.00 -0.37 -8.01
C GLN A 76 -9.78 0.54 -6.78
N VAL A 77 -8.71 1.32 -6.76
CA VAL A 77 -8.42 2.34 -5.74
C VAL A 77 -8.73 3.74 -6.28
N ARG A 78 -9.25 4.64 -5.43
CA ARG A 78 -9.37 6.08 -5.68
C ARG A 78 -7.98 6.72 -5.79
N TRP A 79 -7.39 6.58 -6.97
CA TRP A 79 -5.97 6.81 -7.22
C TRP A 79 -5.57 8.30 -7.26
N ASP A 80 -6.52 9.20 -7.50
CA ASP A 80 -6.35 10.64 -7.31
C ASP A 80 -6.06 10.97 -5.85
N TYR A 81 -6.80 10.36 -4.92
CA TYR A 81 -6.56 10.53 -3.48
C TYR A 81 -5.29 9.82 -3.00
N ALA A 82 -4.92 8.68 -3.59
CA ALA A 82 -3.61 8.06 -3.34
C ALA A 82 -2.46 8.98 -3.80
N PHE A 83 -2.63 9.68 -4.93
CA PHE A 83 -1.68 10.69 -5.40
C PHE A 83 -1.59 11.89 -4.44
N PHE A 84 -2.72 12.41 -3.94
CA PHE A 84 -2.71 13.50 -2.96
C PHE A 84 -2.09 13.07 -1.62
N GLN A 85 -2.32 11.82 -1.21
CA GLN A 85 -1.66 11.22 -0.07
C GLN A 85 -0.14 11.18 -0.30
N MET A 86 0.34 10.72 -1.46
CA MET A 86 1.77 10.75 -1.79
C MET A 86 2.35 12.16 -1.74
N ALA A 87 1.64 13.15 -2.29
CA ALA A 87 2.07 14.54 -2.25
C ALA A 87 2.21 15.05 -0.81
N LEU A 88 1.34 14.60 0.10
CA LEU A 88 1.44 14.89 1.53
C LEU A 88 2.67 14.21 2.17
N GLU A 89 2.79 12.89 2.00
CA GLU A 89 3.80 12.06 2.67
C GLU A 89 5.24 12.42 2.27
N THR A 90 5.42 12.80 1.01
CA THR A 90 6.74 13.07 0.43
C THR A 90 7.07 14.56 0.38
N ASN A 91 6.15 15.42 0.84
CA ASN A 91 6.18 16.86 0.58
C ASN A 91 6.43 17.16 -0.92
N PHE A 92 5.49 16.72 -1.76
CA PHE A 92 5.52 16.87 -3.23
C PHE A 92 6.80 16.29 -3.87
N LEU A 93 7.24 15.12 -3.41
CA LEU A 93 8.46 14.42 -3.83
C LEU A 93 9.77 15.16 -3.56
N SER A 94 9.75 16.22 -2.74
CA SER A 94 10.98 16.88 -2.28
C SER A 94 11.68 16.10 -1.16
N TYR A 95 10.91 15.35 -0.36
CA TYR A 95 11.34 14.67 0.87
C TYR A 95 12.05 15.61 1.85
N ARG A 96 11.74 16.91 1.78
CA ARG A 96 12.32 17.93 2.66
C ARG A 96 11.36 18.29 3.78
N ARG A 97 11.93 18.47 4.97
CA ARG A 97 11.25 19.05 6.13
C ARG A 97 11.19 20.58 6.00
N PRO A 98 10.33 21.27 6.77
CA PRO A 98 10.23 22.73 6.75
C PRO A 98 11.53 23.47 7.06
N ASP A 99 12.43 22.87 7.83
CA ASP A 99 13.77 23.39 8.14
C ASP A 99 14.81 23.12 7.03
N GLY A 100 14.39 22.54 5.91
CA GLY A 100 15.24 22.20 4.76
C GLY A 100 15.97 20.85 4.87
N SER A 101 15.96 20.20 6.05
CA SER A 101 16.57 18.89 6.25
C SER A 101 15.82 17.78 5.51
N ARG A 102 16.48 16.62 5.32
CA ARG A 102 15.84 15.43 4.72
C ARG A 102 14.88 14.78 5.70
N GLY A 103 13.76 14.24 5.20
CA GLY A 103 12.88 13.35 5.95
C GLY A 103 13.54 12.01 6.27
N ASP A 104 12.81 11.12 6.96
CA ASP A 104 13.34 9.79 7.30
C ASP A 104 13.44 8.88 6.06
N VAL A 105 12.58 9.09 5.06
CA VAL A 105 12.60 8.37 3.78
C VAL A 105 13.48 9.12 2.78
N ASP A 106 14.49 8.43 2.25
CA ASP A 106 15.32 8.91 1.15
C ASP A 106 14.57 8.80 -0.20
N PRO A 107 14.63 9.83 -1.06
CA PRO A 107 13.98 9.79 -2.37
C PRO A 107 14.30 8.53 -3.20
N ARG A 108 15.51 7.95 -3.08
CA ARG A 108 15.96 6.76 -3.81
C ARG A 108 15.22 5.49 -3.42
N GLN A 109 14.54 5.49 -2.27
CA GLN A 109 13.74 4.34 -1.83
C GLN A 109 12.47 4.14 -2.65
N ASN A 110 12.05 5.13 -3.46
CA ASN A 110 10.75 5.12 -4.15
C ASN A 110 9.57 4.83 -3.20
N ASN A 111 9.71 5.12 -1.91
CA ASN A 111 8.68 4.93 -0.91
C ASN A 111 7.86 6.20 -0.81
N PHE A 112 6.69 6.18 -1.44
CA PHE A 112 5.83 7.35 -1.61
C PHE A 112 4.82 7.54 -0.48
N ALA A 113 4.79 6.61 0.47
CA ALA A 113 3.73 6.52 1.45
C ALA A 113 4.23 6.24 2.88
N GLY A 114 5.56 6.33 3.09
CA GLY A 114 6.19 6.10 4.39
C GLY A 114 6.03 4.67 4.91
N ILE A 115 5.86 3.68 4.02
CA ILE A 115 5.58 2.29 4.41
C ILE A 115 6.77 1.75 5.20
N GLY A 116 6.53 1.32 6.43
CA GLY A 116 7.56 0.76 7.31
C GLY A 116 8.44 1.80 8.00
N ALA A 117 8.28 3.10 7.73
CA ALA A 117 8.99 4.15 8.45
C ALA A 117 8.33 4.36 9.83
N THR A 118 9.15 4.49 10.89
CA THR A 118 8.66 4.65 12.27
C THR A 118 9.06 5.98 12.91
N GLY A 119 9.72 6.86 12.15
CA GLY A 119 10.33 8.09 12.66
C GLY A 119 11.70 7.83 13.30
N GLY A 120 12.43 8.92 13.60
CA GLY A 120 13.75 8.84 14.24
C GLY A 120 14.86 8.30 13.32
N GLY A 121 14.74 8.49 12.00
CA GLY A 121 15.72 8.04 11.03
C GLY A 121 15.54 6.60 10.52
N VAL A 122 14.49 5.87 10.94
CA VAL A 122 14.18 4.55 10.37
C VAL A 122 13.57 4.74 8.97
N PRO A 123 14.25 4.30 7.89
CA PRO A 123 13.90 4.70 6.52
C PRO A 123 12.67 3.98 5.96
N GLY A 124 12.26 2.85 6.54
CA GLY A 124 11.17 2.01 6.04
C GLY A 124 11.53 1.20 4.79
N ASP A 125 10.50 0.69 4.11
CA ASP A 125 10.66 -0.17 2.94
C ASP A 125 11.27 0.62 1.76
N SER A 126 11.92 -0.10 0.82
CA SER A 126 12.52 0.45 -0.39
C SER A 126 12.09 -0.35 -1.62
N PHE A 127 11.89 0.34 -2.74
CA PHE A 127 11.38 -0.23 -3.98
C PHE A 127 12.31 0.08 -5.16
N PRO A 128 12.48 -0.87 -6.10
CA PRO A 128 13.48 -0.77 -7.17
C PRO A 128 13.20 0.37 -8.16
N ASP A 129 11.93 0.71 -8.38
CA ASP A 129 11.54 1.78 -9.29
C ASP A 129 10.24 2.48 -8.84
N VAL A 130 9.92 3.58 -9.53
CA VAL A 130 8.74 4.41 -9.27
C VAL A 130 7.44 3.62 -9.44
N GLY A 131 7.35 2.75 -10.44
CA GLY A 131 6.16 1.93 -10.69
C GLY A 131 5.90 0.96 -9.54
N VAL A 132 6.93 0.27 -9.05
CA VAL A 132 6.83 -0.64 -7.90
C VAL A 132 6.50 0.12 -6.61
N GLY A 133 7.10 1.30 -6.40
CA GLY A 133 6.77 2.16 -5.26
C GLY A 133 5.30 2.60 -5.23
N VAL A 134 4.74 2.96 -6.39
CA VAL A 134 3.32 3.30 -6.52
C VAL A 134 2.42 2.08 -6.29
N LEU A 135 2.78 0.93 -6.88
CA LEU A 135 2.07 -0.33 -6.64
C LEU A 135 2.04 -0.70 -5.15
N ALA A 136 3.16 -0.52 -4.45
CA ALA A 136 3.28 -0.77 -3.02
C ALA A 136 2.27 0.04 -2.20
N GLN A 137 2.17 1.35 -2.46
CA GLN A 137 1.19 2.21 -1.78
C GLN A 137 -0.24 1.78 -2.07
N LEU A 138 -0.57 1.50 -3.33
CA LEU A 138 -1.94 1.13 -3.70
C LEU A 138 -2.35 -0.23 -3.13
N GLN A 139 -1.43 -1.21 -3.09
CA GLN A 139 -1.65 -2.48 -2.39
C GLN A 139 -1.84 -2.27 -0.89
N HIS A 140 -1.06 -1.39 -0.26
CA HIS A 140 -1.25 -1.06 1.15
C HIS A 140 -2.64 -0.44 1.39
N LEU A 141 -3.10 0.46 0.51
CA LEU A 141 -4.45 1.00 0.55
C LEU A 141 -5.55 -0.07 0.35
N VAL A 142 -5.31 -1.08 -0.48
CA VAL A 142 -6.21 -2.25 -0.60
C VAL A 142 -6.34 -2.96 0.75
N ALA A 143 -5.23 -3.21 1.45
CA ALA A 143 -5.27 -3.77 2.81
C ALA A 143 -6.05 -2.86 3.79
N TYR A 144 -5.81 -1.55 3.76
CA TYR A 144 -6.57 -0.58 4.58
C TYR A 144 -8.07 -0.55 4.24
N SER A 145 -8.46 -0.96 3.04
CA SER A 145 -9.88 -1.10 2.70
C SER A 145 -10.55 -2.36 3.26
N GLY A 146 -9.81 -3.23 3.94
CA GLY A 146 -10.29 -4.50 4.47
C GLY A 146 -10.22 -5.67 3.49
N GLN A 147 -9.45 -5.53 2.40
CA GLN A 147 -9.27 -6.57 1.38
C GLN A 147 -7.85 -7.14 1.43
N TYR A 148 -7.74 -8.46 1.28
CA TYR A 148 -6.46 -9.16 1.27
C TYR A 148 -5.68 -8.90 -0.03
N VAL A 149 -4.36 -8.81 0.07
CA VAL A 149 -3.43 -8.71 -1.06
C VAL A 149 -2.58 -9.97 -1.10
N GLU A 150 -2.70 -10.74 -2.17
CA GLU A 150 -2.06 -12.06 -2.29
C GLU A 150 -0.53 -11.97 -2.34
N ARG A 151 0.01 -11.09 -3.18
CA ARG A 151 1.46 -10.91 -3.35
C ARG A 151 1.83 -9.42 -3.21
N PRO A 152 1.82 -8.88 -1.99
CA PRO A 152 2.17 -7.49 -1.77
C PRO A 152 3.66 -7.28 -2.03
N VAL A 153 4.01 -6.24 -2.79
CA VAL A 153 5.41 -5.92 -3.12
C VAL A 153 6.14 -5.26 -1.94
N ALA A 154 5.41 -4.73 -0.96
CA ALA A 154 5.96 -4.17 0.26
C ALA A 154 6.04 -5.24 1.37
N PRO A 155 7.24 -5.55 1.90
CA PRO A 155 7.41 -6.45 3.03
C PRO A 155 6.53 -6.07 4.23
N ARG A 156 6.42 -4.78 4.55
CA ARG A 156 5.57 -4.33 5.66
C ARG A 156 4.09 -4.64 5.43
N THR A 157 3.61 -4.56 4.19
CA THR A 157 2.24 -4.93 3.84
C THR A 157 2.02 -6.43 4.03
N ALA A 158 2.96 -7.27 3.57
CA ALA A 158 2.90 -8.71 3.78
C ALA A 158 2.77 -9.06 5.28
N GLN A 159 3.60 -8.42 6.11
CA GLN A 159 3.66 -8.67 7.55
C GLN A 159 2.42 -8.17 8.30
N LYS A 160 1.82 -7.05 7.87
CA LYS A 160 0.79 -6.33 8.65
C LYS A 160 -0.61 -6.36 8.09
N GLN A 161 -0.82 -6.86 6.88
CA GLN A 161 -2.14 -6.79 6.26
C GLN A 161 -3.23 -7.50 7.09
N ALA A 162 -2.92 -8.62 7.76
CA ALA A 162 -3.90 -9.30 8.61
C ALA A 162 -4.44 -8.39 9.74
N ASP A 163 -3.52 -7.72 10.46
CA ASP A 163 -3.86 -6.75 11.50
C ASP A 163 -4.66 -5.58 10.90
N ILE A 164 -4.18 -4.99 9.80
CA ILE A 164 -4.81 -3.84 9.13
C ILE A 164 -6.24 -4.18 8.70
N ILE A 165 -6.43 -5.33 8.04
CA ILE A 165 -7.70 -5.79 7.50
C ILE A 165 -8.70 -6.04 8.64
N SER A 166 -8.29 -6.72 9.71
CA SER A 166 -9.14 -6.97 10.87
C SER A 166 -9.70 -5.66 11.46
N VAL A 167 -8.85 -4.64 11.65
CA VAL A 167 -9.29 -3.33 12.15
C VAL A 167 -10.22 -2.64 11.14
N SER A 168 -10.00 -2.79 9.83
CA SER A 168 -10.87 -2.20 8.80
C SER A 168 -12.25 -2.86 8.73
N GLN A 169 -12.31 -4.19 8.85
CA GLN A 169 -13.56 -4.94 8.79
C GLN A 169 -14.49 -4.63 9.97
N ARG A 170 -13.95 -4.34 11.16
CA ARG A 170 -14.73 -3.89 12.33
C ARG A 170 -15.52 -2.59 12.12
N MET A 171 -15.21 -1.83 11.08
CA MET A 171 -15.93 -0.58 10.78
C MET A 171 -17.31 -0.85 10.15
N SER A 172 -17.56 -2.07 9.63
CA SER A 172 -18.84 -2.48 9.04
C SER A 172 -19.37 -1.54 7.95
N ARG A 173 -18.46 -0.83 7.26
CA ARG A 173 -18.74 0.06 6.14
C ARG A 173 -17.52 0.16 5.23
N ARG A 174 -17.69 0.76 4.05
CA ARG A 174 -16.55 1.11 3.18
C ARG A 174 -15.62 2.06 3.92
N VAL A 175 -14.32 1.77 3.85
CA VAL A 175 -13.27 2.58 4.47
C VAL A 175 -12.96 3.77 3.58
N ARG A 176 -12.84 4.95 4.18
CA ARG A 176 -12.56 6.23 3.56
C ARG A 176 -11.13 6.66 3.78
N PHE A 177 -10.64 7.55 2.92
CA PHE A 177 -9.37 8.24 3.17
C PHE A 177 -9.38 9.00 4.51
N SER A 178 -10.55 9.44 4.99
CA SER A 178 -10.69 10.08 6.31
C SER A 178 -10.39 9.13 7.47
N ASP A 179 -10.59 7.82 7.28
CA ASP A 179 -10.36 6.79 8.29
C ASP A 179 -8.87 6.42 8.42
N LEU A 180 -8.02 6.91 7.51
CA LEU A 180 -6.57 6.74 7.61
C LEU A 180 -5.97 7.57 8.76
N ALA A 181 -6.67 8.61 9.24
CA ALA A 181 -6.25 9.35 10.42
C ALA A 181 -6.20 8.43 11.66
N ARG A 182 -5.11 8.51 12.42
CA ARG A 182 -4.78 7.65 13.57
C ARG A 182 -4.58 6.15 13.24
N ARG A 183 -4.62 5.75 11.98
CA ARG A 183 -4.43 4.35 11.55
C ARG A 183 -3.28 4.18 10.58
N TRP A 184 -3.16 5.08 9.63
CA TRP A 184 -2.02 5.22 8.72
C TRP A 184 -0.98 6.15 9.34
N ALA A 185 -1.42 7.37 9.64
CA ALA A 185 -0.62 8.39 10.32
C ALA A 185 -1.14 8.59 11.75
N ALA A 186 -0.24 8.80 12.72
CA ALA A 186 -0.63 9.12 14.10
C ALA A 186 -1.44 10.44 14.21
N ASP A 187 -1.29 11.34 13.24
CA ASP A 187 -1.93 12.66 13.24
C ASP A 187 -3.47 12.58 13.09
N PRO A 188 -4.26 13.07 14.07
CA PRO A 188 -5.72 13.17 13.94
C PRO A 188 -6.18 14.13 12.83
N ARG A 189 -5.31 15.04 12.37
CA ARG A 189 -5.60 16.02 11.31
C ARG A 189 -5.22 15.50 9.92
N TYR A 190 -4.72 14.27 9.81
CA TYR A 190 -4.28 13.69 8.54
C TYR A 190 -5.30 13.82 7.41
N ALA A 191 -6.58 13.52 7.69
CA ALA A 191 -7.67 13.69 6.72
C ALA A 191 -7.82 15.14 6.24
N ARG A 192 -7.66 16.14 7.13
CA ARG A 192 -7.67 17.56 6.74
C ARG A 192 -6.52 17.91 5.81
N SER A 193 -5.34 17.35 6.06
CA SER A 193 -4.17 17.61 5.23
C SER A 193 -4.35 17.05 3.82
N ILE A 194 -4.88 15.83 3.67
CA ILE A 194 -5.22 15.27 2.35
C ILE A 194 -6.30 16.12 1.67
N ALA A 195 -7.37 16.48 2.40
CA ALA A 195 -8.45 17.32 1.88
C ALA A 195 -7.93 18.65 1.33
N ALA A 196 -7.04 19.32 2.08
CA ALA A 196 -6.47 20.60 1.67
C ALA A 196 -5.69 20.51 0.34
N ILE A 197 -4.97 19.40 0.11
CA ILE A 197 -4.26 19.16 -1.15
C ILE A 197 -5.26 18.89 -2.28
N ALA A 198 -6.26 18.04 -2.05
CA ALA A 198 -7.29 17.70 -3.03
C ALA A 198 -8.11 18.94 -3.44
N ASP A 199 -8.51 19.77 -2.48
CA ASP A 199 -9.24 21.01 -2.70
C ASP A 199 -8.41 22.03 -3.49
N SER A 200 -7.12 22.15 -3.15
CA SER A 200 -6.20 23.04 -3.88
C SER A 200 -6.03 22.57 -5.33
N PHE A 201 -5.94 21.27 -5.58
CA PHE A 201 -5.93 20.72 -6.93
C PHE A 201 -7.23 21.03 -7.67
N GLY A 202 -8.38 20.73 -7.04
CA GLY A 202 -9.70 20.94 -7.64
C GLY A 202 -9.93 22.39 -8.06
N LYS A 203 -9.55 23.35 -7.20
CA LYS A 203 -9.65 24.79 -7.49
C LYS A 203 -8.82 25.22 -8.70
N ALA A 204 -7.64 24.63 -8.89
CA ALA A 204 -6.72 25.00 -9.95
C ALA A 204 -7.01 24.27 -11.27
N PHE A 205 -7.49 23.02 -11.22
CA PHE A 205 -7.51 22.12 -12.39
C PHE A 205 -8.88 21.50 -12.72
N CYS A 206 -9.88 21.64 -11.84
CA CYS A 206 -11.21 21.04 -12.02
C CYS A 206 -12.35 22.06 -12.19
N ASN A 207 -12.05 23.36 -12.11
CA ASN A 207 -13.04 24.39 -12.41
C ASN A 207 -13.15 24.58 -13.94
N ASP A 208 -14.35 24.46 -14.51
CA ASP A 208 -14.62 24.48 -15.96
C ASP A 208 -14.13 25.74 -16.70
N ARG A 209 -13.82 26.83 -15.98
CA ARG A 209 -13.21 28.04 -16.55
C ARG A 209 -11.75 27.87 -16.95
N ALA A 210 -11.02 26.93 -16.34
CA ALA A 210 -9.62 26.66 -16.68
C ALA A 210 -9.47 25.76 -17.91
N ALA A 211 -10.49 24.93 -18.21
CA ALA A 211 -10.46 24.00 -19.34
C ALA A 211 -10.67 24.70 -20.70
N SER A 212 -11.34 25.86 -20.74
CA SER A 212 -11.53 26.65 -21.98
C SER A 212 -10.39 27.63 -22.28
N ALA A 213 -9.44 27.85 -21.38
CA ALA A 213 -8.38 28.85 -21.55
C ALA A 213 -7.08 28.31 -22.19
N THR A 214 -7.02 27.01 -22.54
CA THR A 214 -5.83 26.40 -23.17
C THR A 214 -5.99 26.18 -24.67
N GLY A 215 -7.01 26.79 -25.29
CA GLY A 215 -7.10 26.95 -26.72
C GLY A 215 -6.73 28.38 -27.12
N THR A 216 -5.59 28.54 -27.79
CA THR A 216 -5.10 29.78 -28.44
C THR A 216 -4.71 30.96 -27.54
N GLY A 217 -3.40 31.24 -27.48
CA GLY A 217 -2.90 32.55 -27.07
C GLY A 217 -1.55 32.50 -26.35
N VAL A 218 -0.47 32.75 -27.08
CA VAL A 218 0.80 33.21 -26.48
C VAL A 218 0.49 34.51 -25.74
N ALA A 219 0.60 34.52 -24.41
CA ALA A 219 0.53 35.73 -23.61
C ALA A 219 1.75 35.80 -22.69
N THR A 220 2.50 36.88 -22.88
CA THR A 220 3.71 37.30 -22.19
C THR A 220 3.47 37.49 -20.69
N ALA A 221 4.45 37.07 -19.90
CA ALA A 221 4.43 37.16 -18.45
C ALA A 221 4.55 38.61 -17.95
N THR A 222 3.62 39.04 -17.09
CA THR A 222 3.79 40.21 -16.22
C THR A 222 3.88 39.74 -14.78
N THR A 223 5.04 39.98 -14.18
CA THR A 223 5.40 39.70 -12.78
C THR A 223 4.48 40.41 -11.79
N GLY A 224 3.82 39.64 -10.93
CA GLY A 224 3.09 40.12 -9.77
C GLY A 224 3.51 39.35 -8.52
N THR A 225 4.21 40.04 -7.60
CA THR A 225 4.76 39.51 -6.35
C THR A 225 3.64 39.06 -5.41
N ALA A 226 3.46 37.75 -5.24
CA ALA A 226 2.55 37.18 -4.26
C ALA A 226 3.29 36.83 -2.95
N SER A 227 2.85 37.47 -1.87
CA SER A 227 3.32 37.31 -0.50
C SER A 227 3.20 35.86 0.00
N LYS A 228 4.33 35.26 0.38
CA LYS A 228 4.43 33.90 0.93
C LYS A 228 3.79 33.84 2.32
N ARG A 229 2.54 33.37 2.41
CA ARG A 229 2.02 32.74 3.64
C ARG A 229 2.02 31.24 3.46
N SER A 230 3.10 30.62 3.94
CA SER A 230 3.29 29.17 4.02
C SER A 230 2.24 28.58 4.95
N VAL A 231 1.27 27.87 4.36
CA VAL A 231 0.41 26.93 5.09
C VAL A 231 1.16 25.60 5.18
N THR A 232 2.21 25.57 6.01
CA THR A 232 2.90 24.33 6.37
C THR A 232 3.11 24.32 7.88
N ARG A 233 2.05 23.97 8.61
CA ARG A 233 2.11 23.79 10.07
C ARG A 233 1.35 22.55 10.49
N THR A 234 1.65 21.39 9.92
CA THR A 234 1.37 20.09 10.53
C THR A 234 2.27 19.04 9.88
N ILE A 235 2.77 18.06 10.64
CA ILE A 235 3.62 16.90 10.25
C ILE A 235 5.12 17.00 10.57
N TRP A 236 5.63 18.09 11.15
CA TRP A 236 6.99 18.07 11.74
C TRP A 236 7.03 18.86 13.05
N ARG A 237 6.40 18.33 14.10
CA ARG A 237 6.66 18.79 15.48
C ARG A 237 7.30 17.66 16.25
N ARG A 238 8.51 17.93 16.76
CA ARG A 238 9.19 17.19 17.82
C ARG A 238 8.24 17.15 19.01
N GLY A 239 7.87 15.96 19.47
CA GLY A 239 7.22 15.79 20.76
C GLY A 239 8.24 16.09 21.84
N GLU A 240 8.05 17.19 22.56
CA GLU A 240 8.70 17.41 23.85
C GLU A 240 8.08 16.45 24.87
N ALA A 241 8.95 15.85 25.67
CA ALA A 241 8.60 14.93 26.73
C ALA A 241 7.65 15.59 27.73
N SER A 242 6.54 14.93 28.04
CA SER A 242 5.82 15.12 29.29
C SER A 242 5.80 13.78 30.03
N GLU A 243 6.56 13.77 31.11
CA GLU A 243 6.69 12.74 32.12
C GLU A 243 5.30 12.27 32.63
N SER A 244 4.97 11.00 32.40
CA SER A 244 3.97 10.27 33.20
C SER A 244 4.09 8.75 33.01
N ALA A 245 4.36 8.08 34.14
CA ALA A 245 4.29 6.64 34.41
C ALA A 245 5.17 5.70 33.57
N ALA A 246 6.40 5.47 34.06
CA ALA A 246 7.24 4.35 33.67
C ALA A 246 6.58 3.01 34.07
N ILE A 247 6.18 2.21 33.08
CA ILE A 247 6.10 0.76 33.24
C ILE A 247 7.45 0.23 32.80
N SER A 248 8.21 -0.34 33.74
CA SER A 248 9.52 -0.95 33.46
C SER A 248 9.39 -2.03 32.37
N PRO A 249 10.31 -2.08 31.39
CA PRO A 249 10.34 -3.20 30.44
C PRO A 249 10.71 -4.51 31.17
N PRO A 250 10.16 -5.67 30.76
CA PRO A 250 10.57 -6.95 31.31
C PRO A 250 12.05 -7.24 30.98
N PRO A 251 12.78 -7.97 31.85
CA PRO A 251 14.19 -8.26 31.63
C PRO A 251 14.39 -9.14 30.39
N PRO A 252 15.54 -9.02 29.70
CA PRO A 252 15.85 -9.85 28.54
C PRO A 252 15.93 -11.34 28.93
N PRO A 253 15.56 -12.27 28.03
CA PRO A 253 15.76 -13.69 28.27
C PRO A 253 17.26 -14.00 28.45
N ARG A 254 17.59 -14.85 29.43
CA ARG A 254 18.96 -15.30 29.69
C ARG A 254 19.54 -16.00 28.44
N PRO A 255 20.82 -15.81 28.12
CA PRO A 255 21.45 -16.58 27.05
C PRO A 255 21.42 -18.07 27.41
N ALA A 256 20.92 -18.88 26.47
CA ALA A 256 21.02 -20.33 26.55
C ALA A 256 22.49 -20.72 26.71
N ALA A 257 22.74 -21.63 27.64
CA ALA A 257 24.05 -22.24 27.83
C ALA A 257 24.55 -22.81 26.49
N ARG A 258 25.79 -22.47 26.14
CA ARG A 258 26.53 -23.14 25.06
C ARG A 258 26.71 -24.59 25.50
N ASN A 259 25.97 -25.50 24.88
CA ASN A 259 26.32 -26.92 24.95
C ASN A 259 27.60 -27.14 24.16
N ALA A 260 28.53 -27.86 24.78
CA ALA A 260 29.83 -28.24 24.27
C ALA A 260 29.71 -28.97 22.91
N ALA A 261 30.67 -28.70 22.04
CA ALA A 261 30.90 -29.45 20.81
C ALA A 261 31.39 -30.87 21.14
N PRO A 262 30.99 -31.92 20.39
CA PRO A 262 31.66 -33.21 20.42
C PRO A 262 32.96 -33.17 19.59
N GLU A 263 33.96 -33.89 20.10
CA GLU A 263 35.33 -33.99 19.60
C GLU A 263 35.47 -34.70 18.23
N ASP A 264 36.59 -34.37 17.58
CA ASP A 264 37.40 -35.08 16.58
C ASP A 264 36.76 -36.14 15.67
N MET A 265 36.77 -35.86 14.36
CA MET A 265 36.59 -36.86 13.30
C MET A 265 37.74 -36.75 12.29
N PRO A 266 38.46 -37.85 11.98
CA PRO A 266 39.65 -37.81 11.12
C PRO A 266 39.30 -37.70 9.61
N PRO A 267 40.26 -37.27 8.76
CA PRO A 267 40.00 -36.97 7.35
C PRO A 267 39.77 -38.22 6.48
N PRO A 268 39.09 -38.08 5.32
CA PRO A 268 38.72 -39.20 4.46
C PRO A 268 39.93 -39.81 3.74
N ARG A 269 39.93 -41.13 3.61
CA ARG A 269 40.90 -41.90 2.81
C ARG A 269 40.44 -42.04 1.37
N ASP A 270 41.41 -41.99 0.46
CA ASP A 270 41.28 -42.09 -0.99
C ASP A 270 40.57 -43.36 -1.48
N ALA A 271 39.81 -43.21 -2.56
CA ALA A 271 39.23 -44.29 -3.34
C ALA A 271 40.30 -44.99 -4.20
N PRO A 272 40.16 -46.29 -4.51
CA PRO A 272 40.81 -46.88 -5.67
C PRO A 272 39.81 -47.08 -6.83
N ILE A 273 40.23 -46.61 -8.00
CA ILE A 273 39.73 -47.01 -9.32
C ILE A 273 40.53 -48.24 -9.77
N VAL A 274 39.84 -49.30 -10.20
CA VAL A 274 40.30 -50.34 -11.15
C VAL A 274 39.03 -50.99 -11.73
N SER A 275 38.64 -50.71 -12.97
CA SER A 275 39.07 -51.30 -14.26
C SER A 275 38.13 -52.42 -14.73
N ALA A 276 37.77 -52.30 -16.01
CA ALA A 276 36.77 -53.05 -16.77
C ALA A 276 37.15 -54.51 -17.04
N ASP A 277 36.17 -55.37 -17.38
CA ASP A 277 36.15 -56.01 -18.72
C ASP A 277 34.82 -56.71 -19.10
N SER A 278 34.47 -56.58 -20.39
CA SER A 278 33.91 -57.55 -21.35
C SER A 278 32.48 -58.15 -21.31
N GLY A 279 31.83 -58.06 -22.49
CA GLY A 279 30.93 -59.08 -23.09
C GLY A 279 29.43 -58.72 -23.12
N SER A 280 28.87 -58.05 -24.15
CA SER A 280 28.54 -58.49 -25.53
C SER A 280 27.27 -59.37 -25.70
N THR A 281 26.29 -58.84 -26.48
CA THR A 281 25.15 -59.50 -27.20
C THR A 281 24.01 -60.12 -26.35
N ALA A 282 22.72 -60.16 -26.69
CA ALA A 282 21.96 -59.96 -27.93
C ALA A 282 20.47 -59.64 -27.65
N THR A 283 19.87 -58.89 -28.57
CA THR A 283 18.48 -58.82 -29.09
C THR A 283 17.30 -59.66 -28.54
N VAL A 284 16.14 -58.97 -28.49
CA VAL A 284 14.80 -59.32 -29.06
C VAL A 284 13.66 -59.86 -28.16
N ALA A 285 12.49 -59.22 -28.38
CA ALA A 285 11.09 -59.66 -28.26
C ALA A 285 10.28 -59.42 -26.96
N LYS A 286 9.28 -58.53 -27.12
CA LYS A 286 7.93 -58.57 -26.50
C LYS A 286 7.04 -59.53 -27.34
N PRO A 287 5.93 -60.13 -26.84
CA PRO A 287 4.62 -59.43 -26.76
C PRO A 287 3.71 -59.89 -25.55
N ALA A 288 2.77 -59.02 -25.08
CA ALA A 288 1.28 -59.14 -25.10
C ALA A 288 0.67 -60.12 -24.07
N ASN A 289 -0.07 -59.65 -23.04
CA ASN A 289 -1.50 -59.26 -22.90
C ASN A 289 -2.49 -60.45 -22.78
N ASP A 290 -3.39 -60.38 -21.76
CA ASP A 290 -4.84 -60.67 -21.72
C ASP A 290 -5.32 -60.79 -20.24
N ALA A 291 -6.23 -59.94 -19.71
CA ALA A 291 -7.72 -60.05 -19.63
C ALA A 291 -8.22 -61.19 -18.68
N VAL A 292 -9.29 -61.16 -17.85
CA VAL A 292 -10.43 -60.29 -17.48
C VAL A 292 -11.23 -61.01 -16.33
N ALA A 293 -12.08 -60.26 -15.58
CA ALA A 293 -13.35 -60.64 -14.87
C ALA A 293 -13.45 -61.08 -13.38
N ASP A 294 -14.08 -60.19 -12.60
CA ASP A 294 -15.25 -60.27 -11.66
C ASP A 294 -15.76 -61.59 -11.04
N ALA A 295 -16.08 -61.54 -9.73
CA ALA A 295 -17.44 -61.65 -9.15
C ALA A 295 -17.43 -61.83 -7.60
N ALA A 296 -18.37 -61.18 -6.90
CA ALA A 296 -18.67 -61.30 -5.46
C ALA A 296 -19.53 -62.55 -5.13
N PRO A 297 -19.83 -62.86 -3.85
CA PRO A 297 -21.11 -62.38 -3.32
C PRO A 297 -21.19 -62.06 -1.80
N ASP A 298 -22.41 -61.61 -1.48
CA ASP A 298 -23.07 -60.96 -0.35
C ASP A 298 -23.31 -61.80 0.94
N ALA A 299 -23.53 -61.12 2.09
CA ALA A 299 -24.44 -61.52 3.20
C ALA A 299 -24.46 -60.49 4.36
N THR A 300 -25.66 -60.02 4.73
CA THR A 300 -26.03 -59.25 5.96
C THR A 300 -26.90 -60.13 6.88
N PRO A 301 -27.24 -59.78 8.17
CA PRO A 301 -28.29 -58.78 8.53
C PRO A 301 -27.98 -57.96 9.84
N ASP A 302 -28.35 -56.69 10.01
CA ASP A 302 -29.64 -56.03 10.37
C ASP A 302 -29.75 -55.60 11.86
N PHE A 303 -30.06 -54.31 12.10
CA PHE A 303 -30.79 -53.76 13.26
C PHE A 303 -31.25 -52.31 12.94
N SER A 304 -32.50 -52.16 12.49
CA SER A 304 -33.61 -51.30 13.00
C SER A 304 -33.26 -50.04 13.85
N ALA A 305 -33.90 -48.85 13.78
CA ALA A 305 -34.93 -48.22 12.96
C ALA A 305 -35.10 -46.74 13.40
N SER A 306 -35.87 -45.97 12.61
CA SER A 306 -36.48 -44.62 12.84
C SER A 306 -35.61 -43.44 12.37
N GLY A 307 -35.89 -42.73 11.26
CA GLY A 307 -37.17 -42.18 10.78
C GLY A 307 -37.40 -40.82 11.48
N LEU A 308 -37.70 -39.67 10.87
CA LEU A 308 -38.40 -39.30 9.64
C LEU A 308 -38.29 -37.74 9.55
N MET A 309 -37.87 -37.06 8.47
CA MET A 309 -38.69 -36.42 7.41
C MET A 309 -37.75 -35.40 6.72
N ARG A 310 -37.40 -35.47 5.43
CA ARG A 310 -38.15 -35.28 4.16
C ARG A 310 -38.56 -33.83 3.84
N GLY A 311 -38.00 -33.35 2.72
CA GLY A 311 -38.71 -32.64 1.65
C GLY A 311 -37.96 -31.40 1.12
N LEU A 312 -37.78 -31.15 -0.18
CA LEU A 312 -38.13 -31.85 -1.43
C LEU A 312 -37.44 -31.11 -2.61
N ALA A 313 -37.02 -31.85 -3.65
CA ALA A 313 -36.90 -31.54 -5.10
C ALA A 313 -36.13 -30.26 -5.55
N ALA A 314 -35.04 -30.32 -6.30
CA ALA A 314 -34.81 -30.81 -7.68
C ALA A 314 -35.67 -30.12 -8.78
N ILE A 315 -35.03 -29.38 -9.71
CA ILE A 315 -34.90 -29.73 -11.15
C ILE A 315 -34.03 -28.69 -11.91
N ALA A 316 -33.17 -29.28 -12.74
CA ALA A 316 -32.22 -28.84 -13.76
C ALA A 316 -32.40 -27.53 -14.56
N ALA A 317 -31.25 -26.88 -14.81
CA ALA A 317 -30.69 -26.39 -16.09
C ALA A 317 -29.53 -25.41 -15.74
N ARG A 318 -28.35 -25.33 -16.36
CA ARG A 318 -27.83 -25.71 -17.67
C ARG A 318 -26.30 -25.58 -17.58
N ILE A 319 -25.56 -26.58 -18.05
CA ILE A 319 -24.09 -26.57 -18.15
C ILE A 319 -23.69 -25.78 -19.41
N VAL A 320 -22.79 -24.81 -19.25
CA VAL A 320 -21.91 -24.32 -20.34
C VAL A 320 -20.53 -24.09 -19.73
N SER A 321 -19.55 -24.78 -20.31
CA SER A 321 -18.11 -24.64 -20.09
C SER A 321 -17.65 -23.19 -20.01
N VAL A 322 -16.71 -22.93 -19.11
CA VAL A 322 -15.67 -21.94 -19.38
C VAL A 322 -14.36 -22.62 -19.05
N ASP A 323 -13.71 -23.13 -20.11
CA ASP A 323 -12.33 -23.56 -20.03
C ASP A 323 -11.44 -22.36 -19.70
N GLU A 324 -10.56 -22.66 -18.77
CA GLU A 324 -9.40 -21.94 -18.31
C GLU A 324 -8.46 -21.57 -19.47
N VAL A 325 -8.18 -20.28 -19.68
CA VAL A 325 -6.95 -19.82 -20.34
C VAL A 325 -6.41 -18.61 -19.57
N VAL A 326 -5.77 -18.87 -18.43
CA VAL A 326 -4.84 -17.92 -17.84
C VAL A 326 -3.52 -18.05 -18.60
N ALA A 327 -3.24 -17.12 -19.51
CA ALA A 327 -1.93 -17.05 -20.15
C ALA A 327 -0.85 -16.72 -19.10
N PRO A 328 0.23 -17.52 -18.98
CA PRO A 328 1.33 -17.18 -18.09
C PRO A 328 2.12 -15.98 -18.63
N LEU A 329 2.51 -15.07 -17.73
CA LEU A 329 3.36 -13.93 -18.03
C LEU A 329 4.71 -14.39 -18.63
N PRO A 330 5.27 -13.69 -19.64
CA PRO A 330 6.56 -14.04 -20.19
C PRO A 330 7.68 -13.83 -19.16
N ARG A 331 8.54 -14.85 -18.99
CA ARG A 331 9.80 -14.74 -18.27
C ARG A 331 10.73 -13.82 -19.06
N ILE A 332 11.10 -12.68 -18.49
CA ILE A 332 12.18 -11.85 -18.99
C ILE A 332 13.49 -12.54 -18.60
N ALA A 333 14.14 -13.19 -19.57
CA ALA A 333 15.52 -13.66 -19.43
C ALA A 333 16.45 -12.46 -19.64
N TYR A 334 17.26 -12.14 -18.63
CA TYR A 334 18.31 -11.14 -18.74
C TYR A 334 19.46 -11.75 -19.54
N ARG A 335 19.63 -11.33 -20.79
CA ARG A 335 20.79 -11.70 -21.62
C ARG A 335 21.92 -10.72 -21.29
N SER A 336 22.88 -11.18 -20.52
CA SER A 336 24.18 -10.55 -20.39
C SER A 336 25.02 -10.93 -21.60
N ASP A 337 25.30 -9.99 -22.50
CA ASP A 337 26.44 -10.06 -23.41
C ASP A 337 26.78 -8.68 -24.01
N GLU A 338 28.08 -8.53 -24.27
CA GLU A 338 28.82 -7.46 -24.98
C GLU A 338 29.31 -6.28 -24.12
N ALA A 339 30.56 -6.29 -23.64
CA ALA A 339 31.86 -6.23 -24.33
C ALA A 339 32.37 -4.79 -24.51
N SER A 340 33.44 -4.51 -23.77
CA SER A 340 34.30 -3.33 -23.84
C SER A 340 35.11 -3.32 -25.14
N PRO A 341 35.39 -2.15 -25.74
CA PRO A 341 36.57 -1.99 -26.57
C PRO A 341 37.62 -1.14 -25.82
N ALA A 342 38.78 -1.74 -25.62
CA ALA A 342 40.02 -1.02 -25.43
C ALA A 342 40.63 -0.71 -26.81
N ARG A 343 40.88 0.58 -27.08
CA ARG A 343 42.09 1.15 -27.68
C ARG A 343 42.02 2.66 -27.62
#